data_AF-S4XTF1-F1
#
_entry.id   AF-S4XTF1-F1
#
_cell.length_a   1.000
_cell.length_b   1.000
_cell.length_c   1.000
_cell.angle_alpha   90.00
_cell.angle_beta   90.00
_cell.angle_gamma   90.00
#
_symmetry.space_group_name_H-M   'P 1'
#
loop_
_entity.id
_entity.type
_entity.pdbx_description
1 polymer ?
#
loop_
_entity_poly.entity_id
_entity_poly.type
_entity_poly.pdbx_seq_one_letter_code
_entity_poly.pdbx_strand_id
1 'polypeptide(L)'
;MSMGAMKESDRAAAVRVDAPGGEEHAARGRGAELPRIGLARAGAAAEGEAGPGRAAALPREYLGPARVTSAEAGAIAVELPGGQPVAVQMALALPYEPALDDTLLVIGRDDAYYAIGVLHGRGRSVLSLQGDVALHAREGALSLCGDKGVEIRGPELEVQAGKIRMVADAVVQKFASVYQRVSALLSVQASESHTVVEKTSFTKAKNATILTEETVTVNGKQILLG
;
A
#
# COMPACT_ATOMS: atom_id res chain seq x y z
N MET A 1 -5.42 74.18 14.32
CA MET A 1 -6.83 74.18 14.77
C MET A 1 -7.68 73.59 13.66
N SER A 2 -8.77 72.87 14.02
CA SER A 2 -9.59 71.94 13.19
C SER A 2 -8.94 70.57 13.06
N MET A 3 -9.20 69.55 13.91
CA MET A 3 -10.43 68.93 14.43
C MET A 3 -11.41 68.38 13.38
N GLY A 4 -11.66 67.07 13.51
CA GLY A 4 -12.78 66.31 12.94
C GLY A 4 -12.30 65.09 12.13
N ALA A 5 -12.81 63.87 12.30
CA ALA A 5 -13.62 63.24 13.33
C ALA A 5 -13.53 61.72 13.07
N MET A 6 -13.49 60.93 14.15
CA MET A 6 -13.68 59.49 14.13
C MET A 6 -15.02 59.11 13.46
N LYS A 7 -15.00 58.05 12.65
CA LYS A 7 -16.17 57.17 12.49
C LYS A 7 -15.74 55.71 12.59
N GLU A 8 -16.03 55.21 13.77
CA GLU A 8 -16.18 53.82 14.16
C GLU A 8 -17.39 53.24 13.40
N SER A 9 -17.22 52.08 12.76
CA SER A 9 -18.34 51.21 12.38
C SER A 9 -17.87 49.77 12.33
N ASP A 10 -18.05 49.21 13.52
CA ASP A 10 -18.20 47.84 13.91
C ASP A 10 -19.07 47.01 12.94
N ARG A 11 -18.55 45.84 12.53
CA ARG A 11 -19.36 44.64 12.18
C ARG A 11 -18.44 43.43 12.02
N ALA A 12 -18.12 42.83 13.16
CA ALA A 12 -17.63 41.47 13.25
C ALA A 12 -18.77 40.50 12.84
N ALA A 13 -18.59 39.80 11.72
CA ALA A 13 -19.38 38.61 11.40
C ALA A 13 -18.66 37.40 12.04
N ALA A 14 -19.16 36.98 13.20
CA ALA A 14 -18.78 35.71 13.81
C ALA A 14 -19.27 34.56 12.91
N VAL A 15 -18.35 33.94 12.18
CA VAL A 15 -18.61 32.66 11.52
C VAL A 15 -18.55 31.58 12.59
N ARG A 16 -19.71 31.14 13.06
CA ARG A 16 -19.87 29.89 13.79
C ARG A 16 -19.54 28.75 12.83
N VAL A 17 -18.47 28.02 13.09
CA VAL A 17 -18.20 26.73 12.46
C VAL A 17 -18.90 25.69 13.33
N ASP A 18 -20.04 25.20 12.86
CA ASP A 18 -20.72 24.05 13.45
C ASP A 18 -19.82 22.81 13.36
N ALA A 19 -19.71 22.10 14.49
CA ALA A 19 -19.08 20.79 14.54
C ALA A 19 -19.93 19.78 13.75
N PRO A 20 -19.35 18.93 12.87
CA PRO A 20 -20.09 17.80 12.34
C PRO A 20 -20.27 16.77 13.46
N GLY A 21 -21.53 16.49 13.76
CA GLY A 21 -21.98 15.48 14.70
C GLY A 21 -21.46 14.10 14.36
N GLY A 22 -21.24 13.32 15.41
CA GLY A 22 -20.98 11.89 15.29
C GLY A 22 -22.19 11.18 14.69
N GLU A 23 -21.97 10.48 13.59
CA GLU A 23 -22.86 9.42 13.13
C GLU A 23 -22.28 8.09 13.57
N GLU A 24 -22.92 7.52 14.60
CA GLU A 24 -22.88 6.11 14.93
C GLU A 24 -23.40 5.29 13.73
N HIS A 25 -22.52 4.51 13.10
CA HIS A 25 -22.95 3.40 12.25
C HIS A 25 -22.88 2.09 13.02
N ALA A 26 -23.94 1.85 13.79
CA ALA A 26 -24.37 0.51 14.16
C ALA A 26 -25.49 0.07 13.21
N ALA A 27 -25.22 -0.90 12.32
CA ALA A 27 -26.25 -1.83 11.83
C ALA A 27 -25.68 -2.97 10.96
N ARG A 28 -25.77 -4.17 11.55
CA ARG A 28 -26.48 -5.35 11.02
C ARG A 28 -26.01 -5.97 9.70
N GLY A 29 -25.58 -7.23 9.87
CA GLY A 29 -25.32 -8.20 8.83
C GLY A 29 -26.46 -8.41 7.82
N ARG A 30 -26.02 -8.83 6.64
CA ARG A 30 -26.75 -9.78 5.79
C ARG A 30 -25.77 -10.84 5.37
N GLY A 31 -26.06 -12.07 5.76
CA GLY A 31 -25.40 -13.25 5.23
C GLY A 31 -25.73 -13.37 3.75
N ALA A 32 -24.68 -13.51 2.94
CA ALA A 32 -24.81 -14.05 1.60
C ALA A 32 -24.67 -15.56 1.72
N GLU A 33 -25.79 -16.27 1.57
CA GLU A 33 -25.83 -17.70 1.31
C GLU A 33 -25.07 -17.99 0.02
N LEU A 34 -23.96 -18.73 0.14
CA LEU A 34 -23.34 -19.39 -1.00
C LEU A 34 -24.03 -20.74 -1.21
N PRO A 35 -24.42 -21.08 -2.46
CA PRO A 35 -25.03 -22.38 -2.75
C PRO A 35 -24.02 -23.50 -2.46
N ARG A 36 -24.41 -24.38 -1.53
CA ARG A 36 -23.73 -25.66 -1.29
C ARG A 36 -23.90 -26.52 -2.53
N ILE A 37 -22.87 -26.58 -3.38
CA ILE A 37 -22.75 -27.62 -4.40
C ILE A 37 -22.50 -28.93 -3.67
N GLY A 38 -23.51 -29.81 -3.70
CA GLY A 38 -23.45 -31.14 -3.11
C GLY A 38 -22.43 -32.01 -3.84
N LEU A 39 -21.27 -32.21 -3.21
CA LEU A 39 -20.42 -33.35 -3.50
C LEU A 39 -20.94 -34.54 -2.71
N ALA A 40 -21.54 -35.47 -3.45
CA ALA A 40 -22.06 -36.73 -2.95
C ALA A 40 -20.97 -37.48 -2.17
N ARG A 41 -21.32 -37.93 -0.96
CA ARG A 41 -20.62 -39.01 -0.26
C ARG A 41 -20.77 -40.29 -1.08
N ALA A 42 -19.68 -40.76 -1.67
CA ALA A 42 -19.50 -42.17 -1.98
C ALA A 42 -18.54 -42.74 -0.95
N GLY A 43 -19.08 -43.56 -0.04
CA GLY A 43 -18.28 -44.42 0.81
C GLY A 43 -17.91 -45.72 0.09
N ALA A 44 -17.08 -46.50 0.80
CA ALA A 44 -16.70 -47.89 0.58
C ALA A 44 -15.47 -48.14 -0.31
N ALA A 45 -14.34 -48.27 0.39
CA ALA A 45 -13.46 -49.43 0.38
C ALA A 45 -13.29 -50.20 -0.93
N ALA A 46 -12.09 -50.09 -1.50
CA ALA A 46 -11.44 -51.19 -2.19
C ALA A 46 -9.96 -51.20 -1.75
N GLU A 47 -9.64 -52.13 -0.85
CA GLU A 47 -8.29 -52.67 -0.73
C GLU A 47 -7.91 -53.25 -2.10
N GLY A 48 -6.84 -52.73 -2.70
CA GLY A 48 -6.38 -53.13 -4.02
C GLY A 48 -4.91 -52.80 -4.17
N GLU A 49 -4.08 -53.77 -3.81
CA GLU A 49 -2.73 -54.04 -4.28
C GLU A 49 -1.88 -52.83 -4.73
N ALA A 50 -0.89 -52.51 -3.89
CA ALA A 50 0.28 -51.73 -4.27
C ALA A 50 1.10 -52.50 -5.34
N GLY A 51 0.73 -52.30 -6.61
CA GLY A 51 1.56 -52.66 -7.74
C GLY A 51 2.75 -51.69 -7.87
N PRO A 52 3.92 -52.15 -8.33
CA PRO A 52 5.09 -51.30 -8.51
C PRO A 52 4.76 -50.19 -9.53
N GLY A 53 5.17 -48.96 -9.19
CA GLY A 53 4.82 -47.72 -9.86
C GLY A 53 4.85 -47.79 -11.38
N ARG A 54 3.67 -47.92 -11.97
CA ARG A 54 3.46 -47.77 -13.40
C ARG A 54 3.64 -46.28 -13.70
N ALA A 55 4.81 -45.92 -14.23
CA ALA A 55 5.05 -44.57 -14.74
C ALA A 55 3.93 -44.23 -15.72
N ALA A 56 3.01 -43.36 -15.29
CA ALA A 56 1.92 -42.92 -16.14
C ALA A 56 2.55 -42.18 -17.32
N ALA A 57 2.27 -42.65 -18.53
CA ALA A 57 2.77 -42.05 -19.76
C ALA A 57 2.30 -40.60 -19.82
N LEU A 58 3.22 -39.69 -20.18
CA LEU A 58 2.92 -38.28 -20.30
C LEU A 58 1.82 -38.07 -21.36
N PRO A 59 0.80 -37.26 -21.08
CA PRO A 59 -0.24 -36.95 -22.06
C PRO A 59 0.37 -36.18 -23.24
N ARG A 60 0.07 -36.62 -24.47
CA ARG A 60 0.55 -35.97 -25.71
C ARG A 60 0.06 -34.53 -25.87
N GLU A 61 -1.07 -34.20 -25.28
CA GLU A 61 -1.62 -32.85 -25.24
C GLU A 61 -2.12 -32.58 -23.83
N TYR A 62 -1.75 -31.43 -23.28
CA TYR A 62 -2.12 -31.03 -21.93
C TYR A 62 -2.46 -29.55 -21.89
N LEU A 63 -3.56 -29.20 -21.20
CA LEU A 63 -3.85 -27.84 -20.80
C LEU A 63 -4.53 -27.90 -19.43
N GLY A 64 -3.84 -27.42 -18.40
CA GLY A 64 -4.39 -27.50 -17.05
C GLY A 64 -3.41 -27.09 -15.95
N PRO A 65 -3.85 -27.21 -14.69
CA PRO A 65 -3.04 -26.89 -13.52
C PRO A 65 -1.89 -27.89 -13.34
N ALA A 66 -0.69 -27.43 -13.02
CA ALA A 66 0.44 -28.28 -12.67
C ALA A 66 1.14 -27.73 -11.43
N ARG A 67 1.63 -28.60 -10.55
CA ARG A 67 2.27 -28.22 -9.29
C ARG A 67 3.78 -28.14 -9.44
N VAL A 68 4.42 -27.07 -8.99
CA VAL A 68 5.88 -26.94 -9.01
C VAL A 68 6.52 -27.93 -8.04
N THR A 69 7.38 -28.81 -8.55
CA THR A 69 8.14 -29.80 -7.77
C THR A 69 9.63 -29.47 -7.69
N SER A 70 10.14 -28.63 -8.60
CA SER A 70 11.50 -28.08 -8.55
C SER A 70 11.55 -26.71 -9.22
N ALA A 71 12.36 -25.80 -8.67
CA ALA A 71 12.57 -24.45 -9.17
C ALA A 71 14.03 -24.00 -8.94
N GLU A 72 14.92 -24.36 -9.87
CA GLU A 72 16.34 -24.05 -9.81
C GLU A 72 16.76 -23.17 -10.98
N ALA A 73 17.27 -21.95 -10.72
CA ALA A 73 17.96 -21.07 -11.68
C ALA A 73 17.48 -21.13 -13.16
N GLY A 74 16.18 -21.03 -13.40
CA GLY A 74 15.56 -21.03 -14.74
C GLY A 74 15.10 -22.39 -15.28
N ALA A 75 15.43 -23.48 -14.59
CA ALA A 75 14.89 -24.81 -14.82
C ALA A 75 13.73 -25.07 -13.84
N ILE A 76 12.51 -25.13 -14.37
CA ILE A 76 11.29 -25.40 -13.60
C ILE A 76 10.78 -26.79 -13.96
N ALA A 77 10.47 -27.61 -12.96
CA ALA A 77 9.77 -28.87 -13.13
C ALA A 77 8.42 -28.85 -12.41
N VAL A 78 7.40 -29.38 -13.06
CA VAL A 78 6.05 -29.46 -12.52
C VAL A 78 5.51 -30.88 -12.59
N GLU A 79 4.69 -31.26 -11.63
CA GLU A 79 3.89 -32.48 -11.66
C GLU A 79 2.52 -32.20 -12.29
N LEU A 80 2.22 -32.92 -13.37
CA LEU A 80 0.90 -32.96 -13.98
C LEU A 80 -0.03 -33.87 -13.17
N PRO A 81 -1.36 -33.67 -13.20
CA PRO A 81 -2.31 -34.57 -12.51
C PRO A 81 -2.11 -36.04 -12.90
N GLY A 82 -1.63 -36.86 -11.95
CA GLY A 82 -1.40 -38.29 -12.12
C GLY A 82 -0.12 -38.68 -12.89
N GLY A 83 0.80 -37.73 -13.10
CA GLY A 83 2.01 -37.93 -13.93
C GLY A 83 3.33 -37.75 -13.18
N GLN A 84 4.43 -37.99 -13.90
CA GLN A 84 5.77 -37.69 -13.40
C GLN A 84 6.10 -36.19 -13.57
N PRO A 85 7.09 -35.65 -12.81
CA PRO A 85 7.59 -34.30 -13.03
C PRO A 85 8.09 -34.10 -14.47
N VAL A 86 7.63 -33.02 -15.11
CA VAL A 86 8.06 -32.59 -16.45
C VAL A 86 8.73 -31.23 -16.37
N ALA A 87 9.79 -31.04 -17.16
CA ALA A 87 10.41 -29.73 -17.31
C ALA A 87 9.48 -28.81 -18.11
N VAL A 88 9.33 -27.56 -17.66
CA VAL A 88 8.51 -26.55 -18.32
C VAL A 88 9.33 -25.31 -18.64
N GLN A 89 9.09 -24.74 -19.81
CA GLN A 89 9.62 -23.43 -20.17
C GLN A 89 8.66 -22.33 -19.69
N MET A 90 9.20 -21.31 -19.03
CA MET A 90 8.41 -20.15 -18.61
C MET A 90 8.03 -19.30 -19.84
N ALA A 91 6.73 -19.10 -20.05
CA ALA A 91 6.16 -18.28 -21.13
C ALA A 91 5.18 -17.24 -20.56
N LEU A 92 5.47 -16.71 -19.36
CA LEU A 92 4.66 -15.70 -18.68
C LEU A 92 4.93 -14.30 -19.24
N ALA A 93 3.89 -13.46 -19.29
CA ALA A 93 4.01 -12.05 -19.63
C ALA A 93 4.58 -11.18 -18.49
N LEU A 94 4.65 -11.72 -17.27
CA LEU A 94 5.16 -11.04 -16.07
C LEU A 94 6.29 -11.87 -15.42
N PRO A 95 7.34 -11.24 -14.89
CA PRO A 95 8.41 -11.94 -14.20
C PRO A 95 7.89 -12.49 -12.88
N TYR A 96 7.67 -13.80 -12.86
CA TYR A 96 7.30 -14.57 -11.67
C TYR A 96 8.33 -15.67 -11.46
N GLU A 97 8.91 -15.73 -10.27
CA GLU A 97 9.81 -16.80 -9.85
C GLU A 97 9.00 -17.85 -9.10
N PRO A 98 8.72 -19.02 -9.71
CA PRO A 98 7.92 -20.05 -9.05
C PRO A 98 8.64 -20.61 -7.82
N ALA A 99 7.88 -20.82 -6.76
CA ALA A 99 8.29 -21.53 -5.56
C ALA A 99 7.69 -22.94 -5.54
N LEU A 100 8.25 -23.82 -4.71
CA LEU A 100 7.70 -25.15 -4.47
C LEU A 100 6.23 -25.07 -4.04
N ASP A 101 5.43 -26.04 -4.50
CA ASP A 101 3.98 -26.15 -4.34
C ASP A 101 3.14 -25.05 -5.01
N ASP A 102 3.73 -24.13 -5.76
CA ASP A 102 2.96 -23.23 -6.61
C ASP A 102 2.16 -24.04 -7.65
N THR A 103 1.00 -23.52 -8.03
CA THR A 103 0.18 -24.09 -9.10
C THR A 103 0.24 -23.20 -10.32
N LEU A 104 0.83 -23.71 -11.38
CA LEU A 104 0.97 -23.03 -12.68
C LEU A 104 -0.11 -23.53 -13.66
N LEU A 105 -0.48 -22.68 -14.62
CA LEU A 105 -1.22 -23.09 -15.81
C LEU A 105 -0.21 -23.52 -16.87
N VAL A 106 -0.25 -24.78 -17.25
CA VAL A 106 0.69 -25.38 -18.20
C VAL A 106 -0.03 -25.83 -19.45
N ILE A 107 0.57 -25.52 -20.61
CA ILE A 107 0.20 -26.07 -21.90
C ILE A 107 1.32 -26.98 -22.38
N GLY A 108 0.98 -28.19 -22.81
CA GLY A 108 1.92 -29.20 -23.31
C GLY A 108 1.44 -29.77 -24.63
N ARG A 109 2.38 -29.97 -25.56
CA ARG A 109 2.15 -30.75 -26.77
C ARG A 109 3.41 -31.56 -27.10
N ASP A 110 3.21 -32.85 -27.36
CA ASP A 110 4.26 -33.84 -27.55
C ASP A 110 5.23 -33.84 -26.35
N ASP A 111 6.47 -33.39 -26.53
CA ASP A 111 7.51 -33.35 -25.49
C ASP A 111 7.84 -31.91 -25.03
N ALA A 112 7.04 -30.92 -25.41
CA ALA A 112 7.26 -29.51 -25.05
C ALA A 112 6.15 -28.98 -24.14
N TYR A 113 6.52 -28.44 -22.99
CA TYR A 113 5.60 -27.89 -22.00
C TYR A 113 5.97 -26.44 -21.64
N TYR A 114 4.97 -25.58 -21.56
CA TYR A 114 5.11 -24.15 -21.26
C TYR A 114 4.22 -23.75 -20.10
N ALA A 115 4.78 -23.04 -19.13
CA ALA A 115 4.00 -22.36 -18.10
C ALA A 115 3.52 -21.01 -18.63
N ILE A 116 2.20 -20.86 -18.81
CA ILE A 116 1.55 -19.68 -19.42
C ILE A 116 0.75 -18.85 -18.42
N GLY A 117 0.59 -19.32 -17.18
CA GLY A 117 -0.03 -18.57 -16.10
C GLY A 117 0.35 -19.09 -14.72
N VAL A 118 0.06 -18.30 -13.69
CA VAL A 118 0.16 -18.70 -12.27
C VAL A 118 -1.26 -18.70 -11.72
N LEU A 119 -1.74 -19.86 -11.27
CA LEU A 119 -3.09 -19.99 -10.71
C LEU A 119 -3.08 -19.75 -9.20
N HIS A 120 -2.08 -20.29 -8.51
CA HIS A 120 -1.84 -20.06 -7.08
C HIS A 120 -0.34 -20.00 -6.83
N GLY A 121 0.14 -18.87 -6.34
CA GLY A 121 1.56 -18.60 -6.18
C GLY A 121 1.92 -18.06 -4.80
N ARG A 122 2.98 -18.60 -4.21
CA ARG A 122 3.69 -18.05 -3.04
C ARG A 122 5.06 -17.50 -3.41
N GLY A 123 5.48 -17.76 -4.65
CA GLY A 123 6.72 -17.26 -5.24
C GLY A 123 6.78 -15.74 -5.33
N ARG A 124 7.97 -15.24 -5.61
CA ARG A 124 8.25 -13.81 -5.65
C ARG A 124 8.12 -13.32 -7.09
N SER A 125 7.40 -12.23 -7.30
CA SER A 125 7.51 -11.45 -8.54
C SER A 125 8.55 -10.35 -8.34
N VAL A 126 9.57 -10.31 -9.20
CA VAL A 126 10.56 -9.23 -9.20
C VAL A 126 10.55 -8.57 -10.56
N LEU A 127 10.10 -7.32 -10.60
CA LEU A 127 10.21 -6.48 -11.79
C LEU A 127 11.54 -5.72 -11.73
N SER A 128 12.53 -6.18 -12.49
CA SER A 128 13.82 -5.50 -12.65
C SER A 128 13.93 -5.00 -14.09
N LEU A 129 14.08 -3.69 -14.24
CA LEU A 129 14.12 -3.00 -15.53
C LEU A 129 15.45 -2.25 -15.63
N GLN A 130 16.11 -2.34 -16.78
CA GLN A 130 17.33 -1.58 -17.04
C GLN A 130 16.99 -0.20 -17.63
N GLY A 131 17.69 0.83 -17.19
CA GLY A 131 17.49 2.21 -17.66
C GLY A 131 16.32 2.92 -16.99
N ASP A 132 15.83 3.97 -17.64
CA ASP A 132 14.74 4.80 -17.13
C ASP A 132 13.39 4.09 -17.29
N VAL A 133 12.56 4.19 -16.25
CA VAL A 133 11.22 3.57 -16.23
C VAL A 133 10.17 4.63 -15.98
N ALA A 134 9.15 4.65 -16.85
CA ALA A 134 8.00 5.52 -16.69
C ALA A 134 6.73 4.68 -16.46
N LEU A 135 6.08 4.86 -15.32
CA LEU A 135 4.81 4.22 -14.98
C LEU A 135 3.66 5.21 -15.18
N HIS A 136 2.72 4.87 -16.05
CA HIS A 136 1.58 5.73 -16.38
C HIS A 136 0.27 4.94 -16.36
N ALA A 137 -0.75 5.50 -15.71
CA ALA A 137 -2.15 5.09 -15.89
C ALA A 137 -2.83 6.10 -16.82
N ARG A 138 -3.04 5.74 -18.09
CA ARG A 138 -3.77 6.58 -19.05
C ARG A 138 -5.27 6.44 -18.80
N GLU A 139 -5.98 7.56 -18.70
CA GLU A 139 -7.43 7.62 -18.47
C GLU A 139 -7.91 6.93 -17.17
N GLY A 140 -6.99 6.65 -16.24
CA GLY A 140 -7.27 5.90 -15.03
C GLY A 140 -6.46 6.38 -13.82
N ALA A 141 -6.41 5.54 -12.79
CA ALA A 141 -5.67 5.80 -11.57
C ALA A 141 -4.57 4.73 -11.38
N LEU A 142 -3.44 5.14 -10.81
CA LEU A 142 -2.39 4.24 -10.37
C LEU A 142 -2.49 4.06 -8.84
N SER A 143 -2.73 2.83 -8.40
CA SER A 143 -2.78 2.46 -6.98
C SER A 143 -1.66 1.48 -6.63
N LEU A 144 -0.96 1.74 -5.53
CA LEU A 144 0.02 0.82 -4.95
C LEU A 144 -0.48 0.40 -3.58
N CYS A 145 -0.61 -0.90 -3.36
CA CYS A 145 -1.10 -1.48 -2.10
C CYS A 145 -0.22 -2.66 -1.70
N GLY A 146 -0.08 -2.88 -0.40
CA GLY A 146 0.63 -4.04 0.13
C GLY A 146 0.15 -4.36 1.54
N ASP A 147 -0.22 -5.62 1.79
CA ASP A 147 -0.79 -6.08 3.06
C ASP A 147 0.17 -5.90 4.25
N LYS A 148 1.48 -5.88 3.97
CA LYS A 148 2.55 -5.68 4.96
C LYS A 148 3.27 -4.34 4.82
N GLY A 149 2.82 -3.49 3.90
CA GLY A 149 3.41 -2.18 3.63
C GLY A 149 3.93 -2.01 2.21
N VAL A 150 4.32 -0.77 1.91
CA VAL A 150 4.93 -0.34 0.65
C VAL A 150 6.17 0.46 1.01
N GLU A 151 7.31 0.10 0.42
CA GLU A 151 8.58 0.77 0.65
C GLU A 151 9.09 1.42 -0.65
N ILE A 152 9.42 2.71 -0.57
CA ILE A 152 9.98 3.50 -1.67
C ILE A 152 11.35 4.00 -1.22
N ARG A 153 12.40 3.65 -1.96
CA ARG A 153 13.77 4.06 -1.68
C ARG A 153 14.38 4.70 -2.90
N GLY A 154 15.09 5.78 -2.69
CA GLY A 154 15.84 6.49 -3.72
C GLY A 154 16.69 7.58 -3.08
N PRO A 155 17.72 8.07 -3.79
CA PRO A 155 18.48 9.23 -3.34
C PRO A 155 17.64 10.50 -3.32
N GLU A 156 16.60 10.57 -4.15
CA GLU A 156 15.68 11.70 -4.28
C GLU A 156 14.25 11.19 -4.48
N LEU A 157 13.29 11.90 -3.90
CA LEU A 157 11.86 11.68 -4.09
C LEU A 157 11.19 13.03 -4.29
N GLU A 158 10.71 13.28 -5.50
CA GLU A 158 9.91 14.46 -5.81
C GLU A 158 8.43 14.08 -5.91
N VAL A 159 7.58 14.83 -5.23
CA VAL A 159 6.13 14.64 -5.27
C VAL A 159 5.48 15.94 -5.72
N GLN A 160 5.01 15.96 -6.97
CA GLN A 160 4.20 17.04 -7.51
C GLN A 160 2.72 16.63 -7.48
N ALA A 161 1.93 17.33 -6.67
CA ALA A 161 0.51 17.07 -6.56
C ALA A 161 -0.26 18.36 -6.25
N GLY A 162 -1.49 18.47 -6.77
CA GLY A 162 -2.41 19.54 -6.37
C GLY A 162 -2.91 19.37 -4.93
N LYS A 163 -2.94 18.12 -4.42
CA LYS A 163 -3.33 17.79 -3.06
C LYS A 163 -2.63 16.53 -2.59
N ILE A 164 -2.06 16.58 -1.40
CA ILE A 164 -1.57 15.42 -0.66
C ILE A 164 -2.45 15.24 0.57
N ARG A 165 -2.98 14.04 0.79
CA ARG A 165 -3.68 13.65 2.01
C ARG A 165 -2.94 12.47 2.63
N MET A 166 -2.50 12.65 3.87
CA MET A 166 -1.86 11.61 4.67
C MET A 166 -2.77 11.31 5.86
N VAL A 167 -3.09 10.03 6.04
CA VAL A 167 -3.82 9.53 7.20
C VAL A 167 -2.97 8.40 7.75
N ALA A 168 -2.51 8.55 8.98
CA ALA A 168 -1.64 7.59 9.63
C ALA A 168 -1.83 7.70 11.14
N ASP A 169 -1.71 6.58 11.85
CA ASP A 169 -1.73 6.56 13.31
C ASP A 169 -0.46 7.20 13.90
N ALA A 170 0.66 7.06 13.21
CA ALA A 170 1.94 7.65 13.58
C ALA A 170 2.74 8.06 12.34
N VAL A 171 3.43 9.20 12.42
CA VAL A 171 4.35 9.69 11.41
C VAL A 171 5.68 10.02 12.08
N VAL A 172 6.77 9.44 11.58
CA VAL A 172 8.14 9.74 12.02
C VAL A 172 8.90 10.28 10.82
N GLN A 173 9.43 11.49 10.96
CA GLN A 173 10.22 12.14 9.92
C GLN A 173 11.55 12.60 10.49
N LYS A 174 12.60 12.46 9.69
CA LYS A 174 13.94 12.94 10.01
C LYS A 174 14.44 13.69 8.80
N PHE A 175 14.72 14.98 9.00
CA PHE A 175 15.19 15.86 7.94
C PHE A 175 16.51 16.49 8.35
N ALA A 176 17.44 16.62 7.41
CA ALA A 176 18.60 17.48 7.60
C ALA A 176 18.21 18.96 7.50
N SER A 177 17.27 19.29 6.60
CA SER A 177 16.66 20.61 6.49
C SER A 177 15.21 20.47 6.01
N VAL A 178 14.35 21.38 6.45
CA VAL A 178 12.97 21.47 5.99
C VAL A 178 12.63 22.93 5.72
N TYR A 179 12.01 23.18 4.56
CA TYR A 179 11.45 24.47 4.21
C TYR A 179 9.99 24.29 3.87
N GLN A 180 9.11 24.91 4.67
CA GLN A 180 7.67 24.83 4.46
C GLN A 180 7.14 26.23 4.22
N ARG A 181 6.56 26.44 3.04
CA ARG A 181 5.86 27.67 2.70
C ARG A 181 4.37 27.41 2.68
N VAL A 182 3.64 28.15 3.49
CA VAL A 182 2.18 28.08 3.55
C VAL A 182 1.63 29.46 3.18
N SER A 183 0.80 29.51 2.13
CA SER A 183 0.28 30.76 1.58
C SER A 183 -0.95 31.29 2.31
N ALA A 184 -1.80 30.39 2.81
CA ALA A 184 -3.08 30.73 3.43
C ALA A 184 -3.06 30.45 4.95
N LEU A 185 -3.08 29.17 5.35
CA LEU A 185 -3.20 28.78 6.75
C LEU A 185 -2.35 27.55 7.05
N LEU A 186 -1.49 27.68 8.06
CA LEU A 186 -0.93 26.55 8.78
C LEU A 186 -1.71 26.39 10.07
N SER A 187 -2.48 25.31 10.20
CA SER A 187 -3.17 24.96 11.44
C SER A 187 -2.55 23.69 11.99
N VAL A 188 -2.14 23.74 13.25
CA VAL A 188 -1.62 22.60 13.99
C VAL A 188 -2.48 22.46 15.23
N GLN A 189 -3.17 21.34 15.34
CA GLN A 189 -3.88 20.94 16.54
C GLN A 189 -3.16 19.72 17.10
N ALA A 190 -2.65 19.85 18.31
CA ALA A 190 -1.94 18.79 18.99
C ALA A 190 -2.25 18.86 20.49
N SER A 191 -2.32 17.70 21.15
CA SER A 191 -2.40 17.65 22.61
C SER A 191 -1.12 18.18 23.27
N GLU A 192 0.03 17.94 22.63
CA GLU A 192 1.33 18.40 23.08
C GLU A 192 2.17 18.81 21.87
N SER A 193 2.91 19.91 21.98
CA SER A 193 3.88 20.35 20.99
C SER A 193 5.17 20.74 21.69
N HIS A 194 6.26 20.06 21.34
CA HIS A 194 7.59 20.35 21.88
C HIS A 194 8.49 20.86 20.75
N THR A 195 8.92 22.11 20.86
CA THR A 195 9.84 22.73 19.90
C THR A 195 11.11 23.13 20.62
N VAL A 196 12.21 22.45 20.31
CA VAL A 196 13.55 22.78 20.83
C VAL A 196 14.38 23.34 19.70
N VAL A 197 15.01 24.48 19.94
CA VAL A 197 15.85 25.16 18.96
C VAL A 197 17.20 25.45 19.58
N GLU A 198 18.28 24.91 18.99
CA GLU A 198 19.63 25.03 19.53
C GLU A 198 20.23 26.43 19.36
N LYS A 199 19.97 27.06 18.21
CA LYS A 199 20.62 28.33 17.82
C LYS A 199 19.65 29.50 17.88
N THR A 200 18.78 29.62 16.90
CA THR A 200 17.94 30.80 16.75
C THR A 200 16.56 30.38 16.30
N SER A 201 15.55 30.75 17.10
CA SER A 201 14.15 30.75 16.69
C SER A 201 13.76 32.19 16.37
N PHE A 202 13.12 32.41 15.22
CA PHE A 202 12.66 33.72 14.81
C PHE A 202 11.21 33.66 14.37
N THR A 203 10.36 34.43 15.03
CA THR A 203 8.95 34.57 14.69
C THR A 203 8.66 36.02 14.39
N LYS A 204 8.16 36.30 13.19
CA LYS A 204 7.71 37.64 12.79
C LYS A 204 6.29 37.54 12.31
N ALA A 205 5.40 38.29 12.95
CA ALA A 205 4.01 38.38 12.58
C ALA A 205 3.54 39.83 12.70
N LYS A 206 2.52 40.19 11.92
CA LYS A 206 1.82 41.48 12.10
C LYS A 206 1.07 41.51 13.44
N ASN A 207 0.45 40.38 13.79
CA ASN A 207 -0.25 40.15 15.05
C ASN A 207 0.16 38.78 15.59
N ALA A 208 0.38 38.67 16.89
CA ALA A 208 0.60 37.41 17.58
C ALA A 208 -0.22 37.40 18.87
N THR A 209 -0.88 36.29 19.15
CA THR A 209 -1.64 36.08 20.39
C THR A 209 -1.22 34.74 20.96
N ILE A 210 -0.81 34.75 22.22
CA ILE A 210 -0.51 33.55 23.00
C ILE A 210 -1.55 33.51 24.10
N LEU A 211 -2.42 32.51 24.05
CA LEU A 211 -3.43 32.25 25.07
C LEU A 211 -3.03 30.99 25.83
N THR A 212 -3.02 31.07 27.16
CA THR A 212 -2.78 29.94 28.07
C THR A 212 -3.84 29.97 29.15
N GLU A 213 -4.28 28.80 29.62
CA GLU A 213 -5.20 28.71 30.75
C GLU A 213 -4.45 28.81 32.09
N GLU A 214 -3.24 28.26 32.15
CA GLU A 214 -2.48 28.14 33.39
C GLU A 214 -1.30 29.11 33.43
N THR A 215 -0.21 28.81 32.72
CA THR A 215 1.05 29.53 32.85
C THR A 215 1.75 29.70 31.51
N VAL A 216 2.36 30.86 31.32
CA VAL A 216 3.38 31.12 30.30
C VAL A 216 4.64 31.60 31.02
N THR A 217 5.74 30.89 30.82
CA THR A 217 7.04 31.24 31.40
C THR A 217 7.98 31.70 30.28
N VAL A 218 8.49 32.92 30.40
CA VAL A 218 9.49 33.48 29.48
C VAL A 218 10.74 33.80 30.27
N ASN A 219 11.80 33.00 30.06
CA ASN A 219 13.11 33.20 30.68
C ASN A 219 14.11 33.63 29.61
N GLY A 220 14.62 34.85 29.72
CA GLY A 220 15.60 35.38 28.78
C GLY A 220 16.55 36.34 29.46
N LYS A 221 17.75 36.50 28.87
CA LYS A 221 18.71 37.52 29.32
C LYS A 221 18.16 38.94 29.15
N GLN A 222 17.29 39.14 28.15
CA GLN A 222 16.65 40.41 27.85
C GLN A 222 15.28 40.15 27.22
N ILE A 223 14.26 40.88 27.69
CA ILE A 223 12.92 40.90 27.12
C ILE A 223 12.58 42.36 26.83
N LEU A 224 12.35 42.68 25.56
CA LEU A 224 11.95 44.01 25.11
C LEU A 224 10.47 43.94 24.74
N LEU A 225 9.63 44.61 25.54
CA LEU A 225 8.19 44.68 25.34
C LEU A 225 7.82 46.10 24.92
N GLY A 226 8.00 46.42 23.64
CA GLY A 226 7.65 47.73 23.08
C GLY A 226 8.47 48.88 23.65
#